data_AF-A0A1H8AMK0-F1
#
_entry.id   AF-A0A1H8AMK0-F1
#
_cell.length_a   1.000
_cell.length_b   1.000
_cell.length_c   1.000
_cell.angle_alpha   90.00
_cell.angle_beta   90.00
_cell.angle_gamma   90.00
#
_symmetry.space_group_name_H-M   'P 1'
#
loop_
_entity.id
_entity.type
_entity.pdbx_description
1 polymer ?
#
loop_
_entity_poly.entity_id
_entity_poly.type
_entity_poly.pdbx_seq_one_letter_code
_entity_poly.pdbx_strand_id
1 'polypeptide(L)' 'MSLLDQSLHSLDPEVAAAVDAELHRQQSTLEMIASE' A
#
# COMPACT_ATOMS: atom_id res chain seq x y z
N MET A 1 7.60 -23.18 -0.84
CA MET A 1 7.05 -21.88 -0.43
C MET A 1 5.70 -21.76 -1.11
N SER A 2 4.61 -21.67 -0.34
CA SER A 2 3.28 -21.54 -0.93
C SER A 2 3.08 -20.13 -1.49
N LEU A 3 2.15 -19.96 -2.42
CA LEU A 3 1.75 -18.65 -2.94
C LEU A 3 1.38 -17.68 -1.81
N LEU A 4 0.74 -18.21 -0.76
CA LEU A 4 0.25 -17.45 0.39
C LEU A 4 1.35 -17.01 1.37
N ASP A 5 2.56 -17.56 1.25
CA ASP A 5 3.70 -17.20 2.10
C ASP A 5 4.60 -16.14 1.45
N GLN A 6 4.31 -15.73 0.20
CA GLN A 6 5.12 -14.79 -0.55
C GLN A 6 4.79 -13.34 -0.17
N SER A 7 5.81 -12.49 -0.11
CA SER A 7 5.62 -11.06 0.09
C SER A 7 4.88 -10.45 -1.10
N LEU A 8 4.04 -9.44 -0.83
CA LEU A 8 3.31 -8.73 -1.88
C LEU A 8 4.27 -8.09 -2.90
N HIS A 9 5.39 -7.52 -2.45
CA HIS A 9 6.43 -6.94 -3.32
C HIS A 9 7.04 -7.93 -4.31
N SER A 10 7.04 -9.24 -4.01
CA SER A 10 7.52 -10.27 -4.93
C SER A 10 6.40 -10.88 -5.78
N LEU A 11 5.21 -11.03 -5.19
CA LEU A 11 4.05 -11.65 -5.83
C LEU A 11 3.38 -10.71 -6.83
N ASP A 12 3.20 -9.45 -6.46
CA ASP A 12 2.56 -8.40 -7.25
C ASP A 12 3.21 -7.03 -6.98
N PRO A 13 4.31 -6.70 -7.68
CA PRO A 13 5.04 -5.45 -7.50
C PRO A 13 4.23 -4.20 -7.84
N GLU A 14 3.24 -4.31 -8.74
CA GLU A 14 2.42 -3.17 -9.15
C GLU A 14 1.47 -2.76 -8.03
N VAL A 15 0.77 -3.72 -7.44
CA VAL A 15 -0.09 -3.47 -6.29
C VAL A 15 0.72 -3.02 -5.08
N ALA A 16 1.88 -3.62 -4.83
CA ALA A 16 2.76 -3.18 -3.75
C ALA A 16 3.16 -1.70 -3.90
N ALA A 17 3.55 -1.29 -5.11
CA ALA A 17 3.89 0.11 -5.38
C ALA A 17 2.69 1.07 -5.22
N ALA A 18 1.49 0.65 -5.63
CA ALA A 18 0.28 1.45 -5.44
C ALA A 18 -0.06 1.65 -3.96
N VAL A 19 0.10 0.60 -3.14
CA VAL A 19 -0.10 0.68 -1.69
C VAL A 19 0.96 1.58 -1.04
N ASP A 20 2.23 1.45 -1.43
CA ASP A 20 3.31 2.30 -0.90
C ASP A 20 3.09 3.79 -1.24
N ALA A 21 2.62 4.09 -2.46
CA ALA A 21 2.28 5.44 -2.87
C ALA A 21 1.10 6.03 -2.07
N GLU A 22 0.06 5.23 -1.82
CA GLU A 22 -1.09 5.67 -1.03
C GLU A 22 -0.72 5.90 0.44
N LEU A 23 0.11 5.02 1.02
CA LEU A 23 0.64 5.22 2.36
C LEU A 23 1.41 6.55 2.46
N HIS A 24 2.25 6.85 1.46
CA HIS A 24 2.96 8.11 1.41
C HIS A 24 2.01 9.31 1.31
N ARG A 25 0.97 9.23 0.48
CA ARG A 25 -0.05 10.30 0.32
C ARG A 25 -0.72 10.61 1.66
N GLN A 26 -1.16 9.57 2.38
CA GLN A 26 -1.80 9.70 3.71
C GLN A 26 -0.86 10.29 4.76
N GLN A 27 0.43 9.91 4.74
CA GLN A 27 1.40 10.42 5.70
C GLN A 27 1.86 11.85 5.42
N SER A 28 1.79 12.29 4.16
CA SER A 28 2.25 13.61 3.72
C SER A 28 1.15 14.67 3.65
N THR A 29 -0.12 14.26 3.83
CA THR A 29 -1.29 15.12 3.68
C THR A 29 -2.04 15.22 5.00
N LEU A 30 -2.50 16.43 5.37
CA LEU A 30 -3.47 16.58 6.44
C LEU A 30 -4.85 16.23 5.89
N GLU A 31 -5.32 15.04 6.20
CA GLU A 31 -6.67 14.61 5.82
C GLU A 31 -7.72 15.36 6.64
N MET A 32 -8.62 16.05 5.94
CA MET A 32 -9.67 16.88 6.55
C MET A 32 -11.08 16.29 6.38
N ILE A 33 -11.17 15.07 5.84
CA ILE A 33 -12.45 14.37 5.69
C ILE A 33 -12.82 13.81 7.05
N ALA A 34 -13.94 14.28 7.61
CA ALA A 34 -14.36 13.97 8.98
C ALA A 34 -14.66 12.48 9.25
N SER A 35 -14.77 11.66 8.21
CA SER A 35 -15.11 10.24 8.26
C SER A 35 -14.04 9.33 7.63
N GLU A 36 -12.89 9.87 7.23
CA GLU A 36 -11.73 9.05 6.83
C GLU A 36 -11.11 8.30 8.03
#